data_AF-A0A1C4TF38-F1
#
_entry.id   AF-A0A1C4TF38-F1
#
_cell.length_a   1.000
_cell.length_b   1.000
_cell.length_c   1.000
_cell.angle_alpha   90.00
_cell.angle_beta   90.00
_cell.angle_gamma   90.00
#
_symmetry.space_group_name_H-M   'P 1'
#
loop_
_entity.id
_entity.type
_entity.pdbx_description
1 polymer ?
#
loop_
_entity_poly.entity_id
_entity_poly.type
_entity_poly.pdbx_seq_one_letter_code
_entity_poly.pdbx_strand_id
1 'polypeptide(L)'
;IVDIGAELFAMSAACVRAEHLRGAGEHGREAYQLADAFCRQARVRVEELFTRLWSNTDDLDRRVVDGVLSGTYTWLEEGVIDPSGEGPWIADATPGPSVQENQHRPLR
;
A
#
# COMPACT_ATOMS: atom_id res chain seq x y z
N ILE A 1 6.89 -0.14 8.32
CA ILE A 1 8.21 -0.64 7.83
C ILE A 1 8.37 -0.45 6.32
N VAL A 2 7.42 -0.89 5.50
CA VAL A 2 7.50 -0.74 4.02
C VAL A 2 7.73 0.72 3.62
N ASP A 3 6.95 1.66 4.16
CA ASP A 3 7.10 3.08 3.84
C ASP A 3 8.47 3.66 4.24
N ILE A 4 9.03 3.20 5.37
CA ILE A 4 10.39 3.58 5.79
C ILE A 4 11.40 3.12 4.74
N GLY A 5 11.28 1.87 4.27
CA GLY A 5 12.10 1.35 3.20
C GLY A 5 11.97 2.14 1.90
N ALA A 6 10.75 2.54 1.55
CA ALA A 6 10.48 3.37 0.37
C ALA A 6 11.15 4.74 0.46
N GLU A 7 11.11 5.41 1.62
CA GLU A 7 11.80 6.68 1.85
C GLU A 7 13.33 6.54 1.71
N LEU A 8 13.92 5.52 2.33
CA LEU A 8 15.37 5.28 2.24
C LEU A 8 15.82 4.94 0.81
N PHE A 9 15.00 4.17 0.08
CA PHE A 9 15.24 3.88 -1.33
C PHE A 9 15.17 5.17 -2.17
N ALA A 10 14.14 6.00 -1.97
CA ALA A 10 13.98 7.24 -2.70
C ALA A 10 15.14 8.22 -2.44
N MET A 11 15.62 8.31 -1.18
CA MET A 11 16.80 9.12 -0.83
C MET A 11 18.04 8.67 -1.61
N SER A 12 18.27 7.35 -1.62
CA SER A 12 19.39 6.75 -2.33
C SER A 12 19.31 7.00 -3.85
N ALA A 13 18.12 6.79 -4.43
CA ALA A 13 17.86 7.02 -5.85
C ALA A 13 18.06 8.49 -6.24
N ALA A 14 17.59 9.44 -5.40
CA ALA A 14 17.79 10.87 -5.62
C ALA A 14 19.28 11.25 -5.62
N CYS A 15 20.04 10.75 -4.64
CA CYS A 15 21.49 10.98 -4.57
C CYS A 15 22.24 10.42 -5.78
N VAL A 16 21.95 9.17 -6.17
CA VAL A 16 22.57 8.53 -7.35
C VAL A 16 22.20 9.24 -8.65
N ARG A 17 20.95 9.71 -8.78
CA ARG A 17 20.52 10.48 -9.95
C ARG A 17 21.24 11.83 -10.02
N ALA A 18 21.38 12.53 -8.91
CA ALA A 18 22.10 13.81 -8.87
C ALA A 18 23.60 13.63 -9.21
N GLU A 19 24.22 12.56 -8.71
CA GLU A 19 25.58 12.17 -9.05
C GLU A 19 25.74 11.90 -10.56
N HIS A 20 24.81 11.14 -11.14
CA HIS A 20 24.81 10.86 -12.57
C HIS A 20 24.68 12.13 -13.42
N LEU A 21 23.74 13.02 -13.07
CA LEU A 21 23.54 14.31 -13.75
C LEU A 21 24.79 15.19 -13.69
N ARG A 22 25.46 15.24 -12.54
CA ARG A 22 26.76 15.91 -12.40
C ARG A 22 27.81 15.32 -13.33
N GLY A 23 27.93 14.00 -13.38
CA GLY A 23 28.89 13.30 -14.25
C GLY A 23 28.61 13.50 -15.74
N ALA A 24 27.36 13.66 -16.14
CA ALA A 24 26.93 13.95 -17.51
C ALA A 24 27.12 15.43 -17.91
N GLY A 25 27.51 16.31 -16.98
CA GLY A 25 27.60 17.75 -17.23
C GLY A 25 26.23 18.46 -17.27
N GLU A 26 25.19 17.84 -16.72
CA GLU A 26 23.80 18.32 -16.75
C GLU A 26 23.36 18.85 -15.39
N HIS A 27 23.37 20.16 -15.17
CA HIS A 27 22.77 20.83 -13.98
C HIS A 27 23.09 20.14 -12.63
N GLY A 28 24.31 19.60 -12.47
CA GLY A 28 24.64 18.74 -11.32
C GLY A 28 24.56 19.46 -9.97
N ARG A 29 24.78 20.78 -9.97
CA ARG A 29 24.68 21.59 -8.75
C ARG A 29 23.23 21.69 -8.28
N GLU A 30 22.32 22.02 -9.19
CA GLU A 30 20.88 22.12 -8.96
C GLU A 30 20.32 20.75 -8.57
N ALA A 31 20.75 19.68 -9.25
CA ALA A 31 20.36 18.32 -8.93
C ALA A 31 20.74 17.92 -7.49
N TYR A 32 21.93 18.30 -7.00
CA TYR A 32 22.28 18.08 -5.60
C TYR A 32 21.49 18.91 -4.62
N GLN A 33 21.16 20.16 -4.96
CA GLN A 33 20.31 20.99 -4.09
C GLN A 33 18.93 20.35 -3.90
N LEU A 34 18.35 19.81 -4.98
CA LEU A 34 17.08 19.08 -4.93
C LEU A 34 17.21 17.78 -4.13
N ALA A 35 18.28 17.01 -4.34
CA ALA A 35 18.52 15.77 -3.59
C ALA A 35 18.73 16.04 -2.08
N ASP A 36 19.48 17.08 -1.70
CA ASP A 36 19.66 17.47 -0.28
C ASP A 36 18.32 17.86 0.36
N ALA A 37 17.54 18.71 -0.31
CA ALA A 37 16.23 19.13 0.17
C ALA A 37 15.29 17.92 0.36
N PHE A 38 15.22 17.03 -0.63
CA PHE A 38 14.44 15.80 -0.54
C PHE A 38 14.88 14.93 0.63
N CYS A 39 16.19 14.68 0.78
CA CYS A 39 16.73 13.83 1.84
C CYS A 39 16.46 14.38 3.25
N ARG A 40 16.50 15.71 3.43
CA ARG A 40 16.11 16.34 4.71
C ARG A 40 14.64 16.12 5.02
N GLN A 41 13.76 16.27 4.03
CA GLN A 41 12.32 16.03 4.22
C GLN A 41 12.01 14.55 4.47
N ALA A 42 12.64 13.65 3.72
CA ALA A 42 12.49 12.21 3.87
C ALA A 42 12.92 11.74 5.27
N ARG A 43 13.99 12.33 5.83
CA ARG A 43 14.44 12.01 7.18
C ARG A 43 13.37 12.30 8.25
N VAL A 44 12.68 13.45 8.15
CA VAL A 44 11.57 13.77 9.05
C VAL A 44 10.46 12.72 8.94
N ARG A 45 10.05 12.36 7.71
CA ARG A 45 9.03 11.32 7.50
C ARG A 45 9.47 9.96 8.04
N VAL A 46 10.73 9.58 7.86
CA VAL A 46 11.28 8.32 8.40
C VAL A 46 11.22 8.30 9.91
N GLU A 47 11.62 9.39 10.57
CA GLU A 47 11.56 9.51 12.03
C GLU A 47 10.12 9.38 12.55
N GLU A 48 9.16 10.07 11.91
CA GLU A 48 7.73 9.94 12.24
C GLU A 48 7.19 8.51 12.04
N LEU A 49 7.56 7.87 10.93
CA LEU A 49 7.16 6.48 10.65
C LEU A 49 7.74 5.51 11.69
N PHE A 50 8.98 5.71 12.14
CA PHE A 50 9.57 4.91 13.21
C PHE A 50 8.83 5.11 14.55
N THR A 51 8.47 6.34 14.90
CA THR A 51 7.68 6.61 16.12
C THR A 51 6.34 5.89 16.08
N ARG A 52 5.66 5.89 14.93
CA ARG A 52 4.37 5.20 14.75
C ARG A 52 4.43 3.68 14.87
N LEU A 53 5.60 3.06 14.68
CA LEU A 53 5.76 1.62 14.92
C LEU A 53 5.65 1.26 16.40
N TRP A 54 5.96 2.19 17.30
CA TRP A 54 5.94 1.97 18.75
C TRP A 54 4.73 2.61 19.44
N SER A 55 4.04 3.51 18.74
CA SER A 55 2.79 4.12 19.20
C SER A 55 1.68 3.73 18.24
N ASN A 56 1.09 2.55 18.49
CA ASN A 56 0.01 1.98 17.70
C ASN A 56 -1.04 1.31 18.61
N THR A 57 -2.14 0.87 18.01
CA THR A 57 -3.28 0.24 18.68
C THR A 57 -3.32 -1.27 18.50
N ASP A 58 -2.25 -1.89 17.97
CA ASP A 58 -2.25 -3.27 17.48
C ASP A 58 -2.79 -4.29 18.50
N ASP A 59 -2.49 -4.11 19.79
CA ASP A 59 -2.97 -4.98 20.86
C ASP A 59 -4.48 -4.88 21.09
N LEU A 60 -5.04 -3.68 21.02
CA LEU A 60 -6.49 -3.48 21.09
C LEU A 60 -7.15 -4.01 19.83
N ASP A 61 -6.59 -3.67 18.67
CA ASP A 61 -7.13 -4.05 17.36
C ASP A 61 -7.20 -5.57 17.23
N ARG A 62 -6.17 -6.30 17.68
CA ARG A 62 -6.18 -7.77 17.72
C ARG A 62 -7.33 -8.33 18.56
N ARG A 63 -7.56 -7.77 19.76
CA ARG A 63 -8.69 -8.19 20.62
C ARG A 63 -10.04 -7.92 19.98
N VAL A 64 -10.18 -6.78 19.30
CA VAL A 64 -11.41 -6.45 18.56
C VAL A 64 -11.61 -7.44 17.42
N VAL A 65 -10.56 -7.75 16.65
CA VAL A 65 -10.63 -8.76 15.58
C VAL A 65 -11.06 -10.12 16.13
N ASP A 66 -10.50 -10.57 17.26
CA ASP A 66 -10.92 -11.82 17.89
C ASP A 66 -12.41 -11.80 18.24
N GLY A 67 -12.92 -10.68 18.77
CA GLY A 67 -14.34 -10.51 19.08
C GLY A 67 -15.25 -10.49 17.84
N VAL A 68 -14.78 -9.91 16.72
CA VAL A 68 -15.48 -9.98 15.43
C VAL A 68 -15.56 -11.42 14.95
N LEU A 69 -14.43 -12.13 14.92
CA LEU A 69 -14.35 -13.50 14.44
C LEU A 69 -15.12 -14.49 15.33
N SER A 70 -15.26 -14.19 16.63
CA SER A 70 -16.04 -15.01 17.55
C SER A 70 -17.56 -14.72 17.49
N GLY A 71 -17.98 -13.72 16.69
CA GLY A 71 -19.37 -13.29 16.60
C GLY A 71 -19.86 -12.43 17.77
N THR A 72 -18.97 -11.94 18.64
CA THR A 72 -19.32 -11.10 19.79
C THR A 72 -20.04 -9.81 19.37
N TYR A 73 -19.76 -9.31 18.18
CA TYR A 73 -20.31 -8.06 17.65
C TYR A 73 -21.42 -8.26 16.61
N THR A 74 -22.00 -9.45 16.49
CA THR A 74 -23.10 -9.74 15.53
C THR A 74 -24.36 -8.91 15.79
N TRP A 75 -24.55 -8.45 17.03
CA TRP A 75 -25.62 -7.50 17.35
C TRP A 75 -25.55 -6.20 16.53
N LEU A 76 -24.38 -5.82 16.00
CA LEU A 76 -24.21 -4.66 15.14
C LEU A 76 -24.89 -4.84 13.76
N GLU A 77 -25.14 -6.09 13.36
CA GLU A 77 -25.81 -6.45 12.12
C GLU A 77 -27.35 -6.41 12.27
N GLU A 78 -27.86 -6.32 13.50
CA GLU A 78 -29.30 -6.29 13.75
C GLU A 78 -29.95 -5.08 13.07
N GLY A 79 -30.91 -5.35 12.18
CA GLY A 79 -31.60 -4.32 11.41
C GLY A 79 -30.91 -3.90 10.11
N VAL A 80 -29.74 -4.47 9.78
CA VAL A 80 -29.14 -4.34 8.46
C VAL A 80 -29.89 -5.25 7.48
N ILE A 81 -30.52 -4.66 6.47
CA ILE A 81 -31.18 -5.43 5.41
C ILE A 81 -30.11 -5.88 4.42
N ASP A 82 -29.96 -7.18 4.23
CA ASP A 82 -29.10 -7.74 3.19
C ASP A 82 -29.70 -7.46 1.80
N PRO A 83 -29.07 -6.59 0.98
CA PRO A 83 -29.57 -6.26 -0.36
C PRO A 83 -29.43 -7.43 -1.34
N SER A 84 -28.68 -8.49 -1.00
CA SER A 84 -28.51 -9.67 -1.86
C SER A 84 -29.65 -10.68 -1.74
N GLY A 85 -30.38 -10.71 -0.62
CA GLY A 85 -31.58 -11.52 -0.41
C GLY A 85 -31.43 -13.01 -0.81
N GLU A 86 -32.54 -13.71 -1.05
CA GLU A 86 -32.55 -15.05 -1.67
C GLU A 86 -32.50 -14.98 -3.21
N GLY A 87 -32.03 -13.85 -3.76
CA GLY A 87 -31.97 -13.65 -5.19
C GLY A 87 -31.05 -14.68 -5.85
N PRO A 88 -31.41 -15.22 -7.03
CA PRO A 88 -30.51 -16.10 -7.75
C PRO A 88 -29.20 -15.35 -8.03
N TRP A 89 -28.07 -16.04 -7.82
CA TRP A 89 -26.75 -15.52 -8.16
C TRP A 89 -26.76 -14.98 -9.59
N ILE A 90 -26.36 -13.72 -9.77
CA ILE A 90 -26.38 -13.03 -11.08
C ILE A 90 -25.42 -13.69 -12.08
N ALA A 91 -24.44 -14.45 -11.60
CA ALA A 91 -23.49 -15.19 -12.41
C ALA A 91 -23.59 -16.70 -12.14
N ASP A 92 -23.73 -17.48 -13.20
CA ASP A 92 -23.53 -18.93 -13.17
C ASP A 92 -22.06 -19.24 -12.82
N ALA A 93 -21.84 -19.92 -11.70
CA ALA A 93 -20.52 -20.33 -11.21
C ALA A 93 -20.27 -21.84 -11.39
N THR A 94 -21.04 -22.52 -12.26
CA THR A 94 -20.85 -23.94 -12.56
C THR A 94 -19.40 -24.19 -13.02
N PRO A 95 -18.63 -25.04 -12.33
CA PRO A 95 -17.25 -25.32 -12.71
C PRO A 95 -17.18 -25.91 -14.13
N GLY A 96 -16.39 -25.27 -15.00
CA GLY A 96 -16.23 -25.70 -16.38
C GLY A 96 -15.22 -24.85 -17.15
N PRO A 97 -14.79 -25.31 -18.33
CA PRO A 97 -13.98 -24.49 -19.22
C PRO A 97 -14.74 -23.21 -19.60
N SER A 98 -14.02 -22.08 -19.67
CA SER A 98 -14.60 -20.81 -20.10
C SER A 98 -15.24 -20.95 -21.49
N VAL A 99 -16.49 -20.54 -21.62
CA VAL A 99 -17.18 -20.37 -22.90
C VAL A 99 -16.85 -19.03 -23.58
N GLN A 100 -16.20 -18.12 -22.84
CA GLN A 100 -15.81 -16.80 -23.32
C GLN A 100 -14.45 -16.86 -24.02
N GLU A 101 -14.28 -16.06 -25.07
CA GLU A 101 -13.04 -15.94 -25.84
C GLU A 101 -11.88 -15.49 -24.93
N ASN A 102 -10.74 -16.18 -25.04
CA ASN A 102 -9.54 -15.84 -24.29
C ASN A 102 -8.94 -14.50 -24.77
N GLN A 103 -9.08 -13.46 -23.95
CA GLN A 103 -8.56 -12.11 -24.22
C GLN A 103 -7.09 -11.92 -23.79
N HIS A 104 -6.40 -12.98 -23.37
CA HIS A 104 -4.99 -12.90 -22.97
C HIS A 104 -4.12 -12.49 -24.17
N ARG A 105 -3.47 -11.33 -24.08
CA ARG A 105 -2.55 -10.81 -25.09
C ARG A 105 -1.13 -11.31 -24.80
N PRO A 106 -0.59 -12.28 -25.56
CA PRO A 106 0.79 -12.75 -25.35
C PRO A 106 1.76 -11.63 -25.72
N LEU A 107 2.58 -11.21 -24.75
CA LEU A 107 3.73 -10.35 -25.00
C LEU A 107 4.87 -11.23 -25.55
N ARG A 108 5.46 -10.83 -26.67
CA ARG A 108 6.66 -11.45 -27.25
C ARG A 108 7.90 -10.65 -26.89
#